data_AF-A0A7T1WQG9-F1
#
_entry.id   AF-A0A7T1WQG9-F1
#
_cell.length_a   1.000
_cell.length_b   1.000
_cell.length_c   1.000
_cell.angle_alpha   90.00
_cell.angle_beta   90.00
_cell.angle_gamma   90.00
#
_symmetry.space_group_name_H-M   'P 1'
#
loop_
_entity.id
_entity.type
_entity.pdbx_description
1 polymer ?
#
loop_
_entity_poly.entity_id
_entity_poly.type
_entity_poly.pdbx_seq_one_letter_code
_entity_poly.pdbx_strand_id
1 'polypeptide(L)'
;MVLFSGRRKPRLAPALDDAELGRFVKSLLEVPRAGMIGMADLHMARMADLLKQAGTDWDRRTYRLSVLAEATAASGVPSAWAAREPDNPDALLLSAWALLTQGRWSGGLNDAVSLVKSCYRAAELSPEDPAPWVIVLAVARLERYERGSLLAVWREVQARDPWNREAHLQLLGYLSPEEGGSRVDVLDFVDFVLARAPADAPTAALELTAAALNYQSVVARGGVEALMARDLWKHPQVAKALDQAAATWPQPGFLHHAAAQADLNLLAYALCTAERRSEAAAVFTTLEGAVTDWPWNVDGRDPVDVFSHEQSRTV
;
A
#
# COMPACT_ATOMS: atom_id res chain seq x y z
N MET A 1 -28.63 13.15 -25.55
CA MET A 1 -28.25 14.17 -24.55
C MET A 1 -27.11 13.58 -23.73
N VAL A 2 -25.87 13.84 -24.14
CA VAL A 2 -24.68 13.35 -23.42
C VAL A 2 -24.52 14.23 -22.19
N LEU A 3 -24.80 13.68 -21.02
CA LEU A 3 -24.43 14.30 -19.76
C LEU A 3 -22.90 14.32 -19.73
N PHE A 4 -22.30 15.48 -19.98
CA PHE A 4 -20.91 15.71 -19.62
C PHE A 4 -20.81 15.54 -18.11
N SER A 5 -20.43 14.34 -17.67
CA SER A 5 -19.95 14.13 -16.31
C SER A 5 -18.74 15.05 -16.17
N GLY A 6 -18.91 16.12 -15.38
CA GLY A 6 -17.79 16.99 -15.04
C GLY A 6 -16.69 16.15 -14.43
N ARG A 7 -15.44 16.32 -14.90
CA ARG A 7 -14.27 15.69 -14.29
C ARG A 7 -14.32 15.92 -12.78
N ARG A 8 -14.29 14.84 -12.01
CA ARG A 8 -14.21 14.92 -10.54
C ARG A 8 -12.90 15.62 -10.17
N LYS A 9 -12.97 16.53 -9.20
CA LYS A 9 -11.80 17.24 -8.68
C LYS A 9 -10.86 16.23 -8.01
N PRO A 10 -9.55 16.24 -8.32
CA PRO A 10 -8.56 15.41 -7.64
C PRO A 10 -8.63 15.56 -6.12
N ARG A 11 -8.55 14.43 -5.40
CA ARG A 11 -8.57 14.37 -3.93
C ARG A 11 -7.87 13.10 -3.44
N LEU A 12 -7.26 13.19 -2.25
CA LEU A 12 -6.75 12.00 -1.56
C LEU A 12 -7.89 11.02 -1.29
N ALA A 13 -7.67 9.76 -1.64
CA ALA A 13 -8.60 8.66 -1.49
C ALA A 13 -7.91 7.47 -0.81
N PRO A 14 -7.65 7.51 0.51
CA PRO A 14 -6.91 6.47 1.21
C PRO A 14 -7.64 5.11 1.24
N ALA A 15 -8.95 5.09 1.01
CA ALA A 15 -9.75 3.86 0.90
C ALA A 15 -10.05 3.46 -0.56
N LEU A 16 -9.51 4.20 -1.53
CA LEU A 16 -9.65 3.97 -2.97
C LEU A 16 -11.12 3.78 -3.39
N ASP A 17 -11.46 2.60 -3.93
CA ASP A 17 -12.80 2.25 -4.44
C ASP A 17 -13.72 1.67 -3.35
N ASP A 18 -13.22 1.41 -2.15
CA ASP A 18 -14.01 0.96 -1.01
C ASP A 18 -14.79 2.12 -0.39
N ALA A 19 -15.97 2.37 -0.95
CA ALA A 19 -16.82 3.49 -0.54
C ALA A 19 -17.29 3.37 0.92
N GLU A 20 -17.43 2.16 1.47
CA GLU A 20 -17.86 1.96 2.86
C GLU A 20 -16.75 2.31 3.84
N LEU A 21 -15.53 1.81 3.58
CA LEU A 21 -14.32 2.17 4.31
C LEU A 21 -14.05 3.68 4.20
N GLY A 22 -14.14 4.24 2.98
CA GLY A 22 -13.86 5.66 2.74
C GLY A 22 -14.80 6.60 3.50
N ARG A 23 -16.10 6.28 3.58
CA ARG A 23 -17.05 7.05 4.40
C ARG A 23 -16.70 6.99 5.89
N PHE A 24 -16.31 5.81 6.37
CA PHE A 24 -15.95 5.64 7.78
C PHE A 24 -14.65 6.35 8.13
N VAL A 25 -13.58 6.19 7.34
CA VAL A 25 -12.31 6.91 7.53
C VAL A 25 -12.52 8.41 7.52
N LYS A 26 -13.33 8.93 6.58
CA LYS A 26 -13.69 10.35 6.57
C LYS A 26 -14.36 10.78 7.89
N SER A 27 -15.29 9.98 8.41
CA SER A 27 -15.94 10.29 9.69
C SER A 27 -14.96 10.27 10.87
N LEU A 28 -13.97 9.37 10.87
CA LEU A 28 -12.93 9.32 11.91
C LEU A 28 -12.06 10.58 11.90
N LEU A 29 -11.70 11.08 10.72
CA LEU A 29 -10.86 12.27 10.56
C LEU A 29 -11.59 13.58 10.90
N GLU A 30 -12.92 13.62 10.79
CA GLU A 30 -13.73 14.80 11.13
C GLU A 30 -14.04 14.92 12.63
N VAL A 31 -13.95 13.83 13.41
CA VAL A 31 -14.25 13.82 14.85
C VAL A 31 -13.02 14.31 15.65
N PRO A 32 -13.16 15.35 16.50
CA PRO A 32 -12.09 15.78 17.40
C PRO A 32 -11.66 14.64 18.33
N ARG A 33 -10.37 14.53 18.66
CA ARG A 33 -9.82 13.44 19.49
C ARG A 33 -10.57 13.21 20.81
N ALA A 34 -11.06 14.27 21.46
CA ALA A 34 -11.87 14.17 22.68
C ALA A 34 -13.24 13.49 22.45
N GLY A 35 -13.84 13.68 21.27
CA GLY A 35 -15.08 13.03 20.86
C GLY A 35 -14.91 11.56 20.48
N MET A 36 -13.72 11.15 20.03
CA MET A 36 -13.44 9.74 19.71
C MET A 36 -13.52 8.82 20.94
N ILE A 37 -13.23 9.33 22.13
CA ILE A 37 -13.33 8.56 23.39
C ILE A 37 -14.80 8.26 23.73
N GLY A 38 -15.70 9.22 23.52
CA GLY A 38 -17.14 9.03 23.77
C GLY A 38 -17.85 8.15 22.73
N MET A 39 -17.26 7.98 21.54
CA MET A 39 -17.79 7.16 20.44
C MET A 39 -17.00 5.86 20.24
N ALA A 40 -16.12 5.51 21.18
CA ALA A 40 -15.17 4.42 21.03
C ALA A 40 -15.85 3.07 20.73
N ASP A 41 -16.93 2.74 21.44
CA ASP A 41 -17.69 1.50 21.22
C ASP A 41 -18.29 1.42 19.81
N LEU A 42 -18.84 2.53 19.32
CA LEU A 42 -19.39 2.59 17.96
C LEU A 42 -18.29 2.44 16.91
N HIS A 43 -17.15 3.10 17.10
CA HIS A 43 -16.02 2.98 16.18
C HIS A 43 -15.46 1.56 16.16
N MET A 44 -15.29 0.93 17.34
CA MET A 44 -14.85 -0.47 17.46
C MET A 44 -15.81 -1.42 16.72
N ALA A 45 -17.11 -1.32 16.99
CA ALA A 45 -18.12 -2.13 16.31
C ALA A 45 -18.08 -1.93 14.79
N ARG A 46 -17.93 -0.68 14.34
CA ARG A 46 -17.88 -0.37 12.91
C ARG A 46 -16.62 -0.89 12.22
N MET A 47 -15.46 -0.83 12.89
CA MET A 47 -14.22 -1.43 12.40
C MET A 47 -14.34 -2.96 12.32
N ALA A 48 -14.90 -3.60 13.35
CA ALA A 48 -15.15 -5.04 13.35
C ALA A 48 -16.06 -5.46 12.18
N ASP A 49 -17.14 -4.72 11.93
CA ASP A 49 -18.05 -5.00 10.80
C ASP A 49 -17.33 -4.90 9.44
N LEU A 50 -16.53 -3.86 9.23
CA LEU A 50 -15.75 -3.69 8.00
C LEU A 50 -14.75 -4.85 7.80
N LEU A 51 -14.07 -5.29 8.85
CA LEU A 51 -13.12 -6.39 8.77
C LEU A 51 -13.81 -7.74 8.55
N LYS A 52 -14.97 -7.95 9.18
CA LYS A 52 -15.80 -9.15 9.03
C LYS A 52 -16.42 -9.28 7.64
N GLN A 53 -16.87 -8.18 7.04
CA GLN A 53 -17.44 -8.16 5.69
C GLN A 53 -16.46 -8.59 4.61
N ALA A 54 -15.15 -8.35 4.80
CA ALA A 54 -14.13 -8.83 3.86
C ALA A 54 -13.98 -10.37 3.90
N GLY A 55 -14.35 -11.01 5.02
CA GLY A 55 -14.28 -12.46 5.15
C GLY A 55 -12.90 -13.00 4.84
N THR A 56 -12.81 -13.92 3.87
CA THR A 56 -11.57 -14.53 3.38
C THR A 56 -11.04 -13.90 2.10
N ASP A 57 -11.57 -12.74 1.67
CA ASP A 57 -10.91 -11.88 0.67
C ASP A 57 -9.70 -11.22 1.36
N TRP A 58 -8.59 -11.96 1.41
CA TRP A 58 -7.39 -11.58 2.18
C TRP A 58 -6.74 -10.29 1.67
N ASP A 59 -6.81 -10.04 0.36
CA ASP A 59 -6.34 -8.80 -0.24
C ASP A 59 -7.15 -7.61 0.28
N ARG A 60 -8.49 -7.67 0.20
CA ARG A 60 -9.36 -6.60 0.71
C ARG A 60 -9.29 -6.46 2.23
N ARG A 61 -9.18 -7.58 2.96
CA ARG A 61 -9.08 -7.57 4.42
C ARG A 61 -7.78 -6.93 4.89
N THR A 62 -6.64 -7.30 4.30
CA THR A 62 -5.33 -6.70 4.60
C THR A 62 -5.32 -5.21 4.27
N TYR A 63 -5.93 -4.83 3.14
CA TYR A 63 -6.05 -3.42 2.74
C TYR A 63 -6.94 -2.61 3.70
N ARG A 64 -8.09 -3.15 4.13
CA ARG A 64 -8.95 -2.51 5.15
C ARG A 64 -8.20 -2.35 6.47
N LEU A 65 -7.47 -3.36 6.92
CA LEU A 65 -6.64 -3.29 8.12
C LEU A 65 -5.62 -2.16 8.03
N SER A 66 -4.88 -2.05 6.91
CA SER A 66 -3.84 -1.03 6.76
C SER A 66 -4.40 0.39 6.78
N VAL A 67 -5.52 0.64 6.08
CA VAL A 67 -6.18 1.95 6.04
C VAL A 67 -6.78 2.33 7.40
N LEU A 68 -7.42 1.38 8.10
CA LEU A 68 -7.95 1.61 9.44
C LEU A 68 -6.83 1.89 10.44
N ALA A 69 -5.73 1.13 10.37
CA ALA A 69 -4.57 1.33 11.22
C ALA A 69 -3.96 2.71 11.00
N GLU A 70 -3.76 3.15 9.75
CA GLU A 70 -3.25 4.48 9.43
C GLU A 70 -4.16 5.59 10.00
N ALA A 71 -5.48 5.47 9.78
CA ALA A 71 -6.45 6.46 10.24
C ALA A 71 -6.57 6.54 11.77
N THR A 72 -6.25 5.45 12.48
CA THR A 72 -6.41 5.35 13.93
C THR A 72 -5.08 5.28 14.68
N ALA A 73 -3.93 5.29 14.00
CA ALA A 73 -2.62 5.15 14.61
C ALA A 73 -2.32 6.27 15.61
N ALA A 74 -2.75 7.51 15.36
CA ALA A 74 -2.60 8.60 16.33
C ALA A 74 -3.61 8.55 17.50
N SER A 75 -4.48 7.54 17.54
CA SER A 75 -5.51 7.35 18.57
C SER A 75 -5.15 6.22 19.53
N GLY A 76 -5.69 6.26 20.75
CA GLY A 76 -5.60 5.13 21.69
C GLY A 76 -6.65 4.04 21.45
N VAL A 77 -7.50 4.17 20.43
CA VAL A 77 -8.67 3.29 20.21
C VAL A 77 -8.26 1.84 19.89
N PRO A 78 -7.33 1.56 18.95
CA PRO A 78 -6.91 0.19 18.67
C PRO A 78 -6.37 -0.56 19.89
N SER A 79 -5.49 0.08 20.67
CA SER A 79 -4.92 -0.53 21.88
C SER A 79 -5.98 -0.72 22.98
N ALA A 80 -6.91 0.23 23.13
CA ALA A 80 -8.03 0.07 24.06
C ALA A 80 -8.97 -1.08 23.66
N TRP A 81 -9.19 -1.30 22.37
CA TRP A 81 -9.98 -2.43 21.88
C TRP A 81 -9.29 -3.76 22.18
N ALA A 82 -8.00 -3.90 21.82
CA ALA A 82 -7.22 -5.10 22.11
C ALA A 82 -7.15 -5.42 23.62
N ALA A 83 -7.08 -4.40 24.48
CA ALA A 83 -7.10 -4.58 25.93
C ALA A 83 -8.46 -5.06 26.47
N ARG A 84 -9.56 -4.66 25.84
CA ARG A 84 -10.93 -5.08 26.22
C ARG A 84 -11.28 -6.47 25.69
N GLU A 85 -10.76 -6.81 24.52
CA GLU A 85 -11.06 -8.06 23.81
C GLU A 85 -9.76 -8.79 23.42
N PRO A 86 -9.02 -9.35 24.40
CA PRO A 86 -7.70 -9.95 24.16
C PRO A 86 -7.75 -11.24 23.32
N ASP A 87 -8.93 -11.83 23.14
CA ASP A 87 -9.16 -13.02 22.31
C ASP A 87 -9.85 -12.67 20.97
N ASN A 88 -9.93 -11.38 20.61
CA ASN A 88 -10.43 -10.95 19.31
C ASN A 88 -9.25 -10.72 18.33
N PRO A 89 -9.09 -11.54 17.27
CA PRO A 89 -7.98 -11.39 16.34
C PRO A 89 -8.00 -10.04 15.60
N ASP A 90 -9.16 -9.49 15.28
CA ASP A 90 -9.27 -8.18 14.61
C ASP A 90 -8.74 -7.05 15.49
N ALA A 91 -9.08 -7.08 16.78
CA ALA A 91 -8.63 -6.09 17.75
C ALA A 91 -7.10 -6.13 17.93
N LEU A 92 -6.55 -7.34 18.06
CA LEU A 92 -5.10 -7.58 18.16
C LEU A 92 -4.35 -7.09 16.92
N LEU A 93 -4.83 -7.45 15.72
CA LEU A 93 -4.20 -7.07 14.46
C LEU A 93 -4.25 -5.57 14.21
N LEU A 94 -5.40 -4.94 14.44
CA LEU A 94 -5.52 -3.49 14.27
C LEU A 94 -4.62 -2.74 15.26
N SER A 95 -4.52 -3.20 16.51
CA SER A 95 -3.59 -2.61 17.49
C SER A 95 -2.14 -2.79 17.06
N ALA A 96 -1.74 -3.99 16.64
CA ALA A 96 -0.37 -4.27 16.20
C ALA A 96 0.00 -3.43 14.97
N TRP A 97 -0.90 -3.30 14.00
CA TRP A 97 -0.66 -2.49 12.79
C TRP A 97 -0.61 -0.98 13.12
N ALA A 98 -1.48 -0.49 14.01
CA ALA A 98 -1.43 0.90 14.47
C ALA A 98 -0.09 1.23 15.17
N LEU A 99 0.41 0.33 16.02
CA LEU A 99 1.73 0.47 16.66
C LEU A 99 2.87 0.41 15.65
N LEU A 100 2.77 -0.45 14.63
CA LEU A 100 3.72 -0.50 13.52
C LEU A 100 3.75 0.84 12.76
N THR A 101 2.58 1.40 12.42
CA THR A 101 2.46 2.71 11.77
C THR A 101 3.08 3.80 12.62
N GLN A 102 2.77 3.87 13.93
CA GLN A 102 3.40 4.83 14.84
C GLN A 102 4.92 4.70 14.83
N GLY A 103 5.42 3.47 14.88
CA GLY A 103 6.85 3.21 14.85
C GLY A 103 7.54 3.69 13.58
N ARG A 104 6.88 3.55 12.42
CA ARG A 104 7.38 4.13 11.15
C ARG A 104 7.49 5.65 11.22
N TRP A 105 6.48 6.33 11.80
CA TRP A 105 6.51 7.78 11.97
C TRP A 105 7.59 8.26 12.95
N SER A 106 7.87 7.49 14.00
CA SER A 106 8.90 7.82 15.00
C SER A 106 10.30 7.32 14.65
N GLY A 107 10.47 6.57 13.56
CA GLY A 107 11.75 6.01 13.13
C GLY A 107 12.20 4.74 13.88
N GLY A 108 11.28 4.04 14.56
CA GLY A 108 11.56 2.80 15.29
C GLY A 108 10.38 2.32 16.13
N LEU A 109 10.35 1.02 16.46
CA LEU A 109 9.30 0.44 17.30
C LEU A 109 9.61 0.61 18.79
N ASN A 110 8.60 0.98 19.59
CA ASN A 110 8.75 1.09 21.04
C ASN A 110 8.86 -0.28 21.74
N ASP A 111 8.07 -1.27 21.29
CA ASP A 111 8.06 -2.63 21.83
C ASP A 111 7.72 -3.65 20.73
N ALA A 112 8.73 -3.97 19.91
CA ALA A 112 8.60 -4.93 18.82
C ALA A 112 8.24 -6.35 19.33
N VAL A 113 8.74 -6.73 20.51
CA VAL A 113 8.52 -8.08 21.07
C VAL A 113 7.06 -8.29 21.43
N SER A 114 6.44 -7.35 22.14
CA SER A 114 5.02 -7.45 22.49
C SER A 114 4.12 -7.38 21.26
N LEU A 115 4.47 -6.53 20.27
CA LEU A 115 3.74 -6.44 19.01
C LEU A 115 3.76 -7.79 18.26
N VAL A 116 4.93 -8.43 18.13
CA VAL A 116 5.05 -9.75 17.49
C VAL A 116 4.28 -10.83 18.27
N LYS A 117 4.32 -10.81 19.60
CA LYS A 117 3.52 -11.74 20.43
C LYS A 117 2.02 -11.58 20.18
N SER A 118 1.52 -10.34 20.07
CA SER A 118 0.11 -10.09 19.73
C SER A 118 -0.26 -10.62 18.35
N CYS A 119 0.66 -10.51 17.37
CA CYS A 119 0.46 -11.10 16.05
C CYS A 119 0.40 -12.64 16.12
N TYR A 120 1.30 -13.29 16.84
CA TYR A 120 1.24 -14.74 17.01
C TYR A 120 -0.04 -15.19 17.72
N ARG A 121 -0.51 -14.44 18.72
CA ARG A 121 -1.81 -14.72 19.35
C ARG A 121 -2.96 -14.60 18.35
N ALA A 122 -2.96 -13.58 17.50
CA ALA A 122 -3.96 -13.45 16.44
C ALA A 122 -3.88 -14.60 15.43
N ALA A 123 -2.69 -15.08 15.08
CA ALA A 123 -2.48 -16.22 14.20
C ALA A 123 -2.99 -17.55 14.83
N GLU A 124 -2.89 -17.72 16.15
CA GLU A 124 -3.50 -18.87 16.83
C GLU A 124 -5.03 -18.84 16.77
N LEU A 125 -5.62 -17.64 16.90
CA LEU A 125 -7.07 -17.44 16.90
C LEU A 125 -7.68 -17.53 15.49
N SER A 126 -6.92 -17.14 14.47
CA SER A 126 -7.33 -17.20 13.06
C SER A 126 -6.19 -17.75 12.19
N PRO A 127 -5.99 -19.08 12.17
CA PRO A 127 -4.84 -19.71 11.52
C PRO A 127 -4.74 -19.50 10.00
N GLU A 128 -5.86 -19.22 9.33
CA GLU A 128 -5.92 -19.01 7.87
C GLU A 128 -5.61 -17.56 7.48
N ASP A 129 -5.66 -16.61 8.42
CA ASP A 129 -5.46 -15.19 8.14
C ASP A 129 -3.96 -14.89 7.89
N PRO A 130 -3.58 -14.31 6.74
CA PRO A 130 -2.19 -13.93 6.47
C PRO A 130 -1.75 -12.68 7.24
N ALA A 131 -2.68 -11.80 7.65
CA ALA A 131 -2.37 -10.48 8.22
C ALA A 131 -1.40 -10.48 9.42
N PRO A 132 -1.47 -11.42 10.40
CA PRO A 132 -0.49 -11.46 11.46
C PRO A 132 0.94 -11.62 10.94
N TRP A 133 1.12 -12.45 9.91
CA TRP A 133 2.43 -12.70 9.28
C TRP A 133 2.88 -11.54 8.41
N VAL A 134 1.95 -10.83 7.76
CA VAL A 134 2.24 -9.57 7.04
C VAL A 134 2.80 -8.51 8.00
N ILE A 135 2.18 -8.34 9.18
CA ILE A 135 2.65 -7.40 10.21
C ILE A 135 4.03 -7.84 10.74
N VAL A 136 4.21 -9.13 11.04
CA VAL A 136 5.51 -9.65 11.51
C VAL A 136 6.59 -9.46 10.44
N LEU A 137 6.26 -9.57 9.15
CA LEU A 137 7.20 -9.31 8.06
C LEU A 137 7.60 -7.83 8.01
N ALA A 138 6.66 -6.91 8.24
CA ALA A 138 6.95 -5.49 8.36
C ALA A 138 7.83 -5.17 9.58
N VAL A 139 7.60 -5.84 10.72
CA VAL A 139 8.49 -5.73 11.89
C VAL A 139 9.87 -6.27 11.58
N ALA A 140 9.97 -7.45 10.95
CA ALA A 140 11.23 -8.05 10.55
C ALA A 140 12.03 -7.14 9.61
N ARG A 141 11.35 -6.40 8.73
CA ARG A 141 11.95 -5.36 7.90
C ARG A 141 12.47 -4.19 8.74
N LEU A 142 11.65 -3.60 9.61
CA LEU A 142 12.04 -2.45 10.42
C LEU A 142 13.20 -2.78 11.39
N GLU A 143 13.12 -3.92 12.05
CA GLU A 143 14.09 -4.40 13.04
C GLU A 143 15.29 -5.14 12.40
N ARG A 144 15.36 -5.20 11.07
CA ARG A 144 16.45 -5.82 10.31
C ARG A 144 16.76 -7.25 10.75
N TYR A 145 15.74 -8.08 10.83
CA TYR A 145 15.91 -9.49 11.11
C TYR A 145 16.86 -10.14 10.10
N GLU A 146 17.59 -11.14 10.56
CA GLU A 146 18.41 -11.97 9.69
C GLU A 146 17.54 -12.67 8.63
N ARG A 147 18.12 -12.86 7.44
CA ARG A 147 17.43 -13.40 6.27
C ARG A 147 16.71 -14.73 6.56
N GLY A 148 17.29 -15.60 7.38
CA GLY A 148 16.67 -16.88 7.76
C GLY A 148 15.35 -16.73 8.51
N SER A 149 15.30 -15.83 9.49
CA SER A 149 14.11 -15.53 10.29
C SER A 149 13.04 -14.84 9.44
N LEU A 150 13.43 -13.88 8.61
CA LEU A 150 12.52 -13.22 7.68
C LEU A 150 11.90 -14.22 6.69
N LEU A 151 12.71 -15.13 6.13
CA LEU A 151 12.21 -16.16 5.21
C LEU A 151 11.27 -17.16 5.89
N ALA A 152 11.37 -17.36 7.21
CA ALA A 152 10.41 -18.17 7.95
C ALA A 152 9.03 -17.51 7.99
N VAL A 153 8.98 -16.21 8.29
CA VAL A 153 7.75 -15.42 8.26
C VAL A 153 7.16 -15.35 6.84
N TRP A 154 8.02 -15.14 5.84
CA TRP A 154 7.61 -15.13 4.43
C TRP A 154 6.89 -16.42 4.02
N ARG A 155 7.36 -17.60 4.45
CA ARG A 155 6.70 -18.87 4.14
C ARG A 155 5.29 -18.95 4.72
N GLU A 156 5.05 -18.39 5.90
CA GLU A 156 3.72 -18.36 6.52
C GLU A 156 2.75 -17.48 5.73
N VAL A 157 3.21 -16.35 5.18
CA VAL A 157 2.41 -15.54 4.25
C VAL A 157 2.12 -16.33 2.98
N GLN A 158 3.15 -16.89 2.35
CA GLN A 158 3.00 -17.61 1.07
C GLN A 158 2.09 -18.85 1.17
N ALA A 159 2.01 -19.47 2.35
CA ALA A 159 1.12 -20.61 2.58
C ALA A 159 -0.37 -20.23 2.61
N ARG A 160 -0.69 -18.95 2.91
CA ARG A 160 -2.07 -18.46 3.10
C ARG A 160 -2.55 -17.58 1.95
N ASP A 161 -1.71 -16.63 1.56
CA ASP A 161 -1.99 -15.65 0.52
C ASP A 161 -0.70 -15.36 -0.28
N PRO A 162 -0.37 -16.20 -1.28
CA PRO A 162 0.89 -16.11 -2.02
C PRO A 162 1.02 -14.87 -2.88
N TRP A 163 -0.06 -14.08 -3.03
CA TRP A 163 -0.08 -12.82 -3.79
C TRP A 163 -0.43 -11.63 -2.91
N ASN A 164 -0.24 -11.75 -1.58
CA ASN A 164 -0.51 -10.65 -0.66
C ASN A 164 0.35 -9.44 -1.01
N ARG A 165 -0.29 -8.36 -1.46
CA ARG A 165 0.39 -7.15 -1.92
C ARG A 165 1.31 -6.56 -0.87
N GLU A 166 0.80 -6.34 0.33
CA GLU A 166 1.56 -5.67 1.40
C GLU A 166 2.80 -6.46 1.76
N ALA A 167 2.71 -7.79 1.85
CA ALA A 167 3.87 -8.64 2.12
C ALA A 167 4.96 -8.52 1.05
N HIS A 168 4.57 -8.50 -0.23
CA HIS A 168 5.52 -8.32 -1.34
C HIS A 168 6.18 -6.95 -1.28
N LEU A 169 5.45 -5.90 -0.91
CA LEU A 169 6.00 -4.56 -0.71
C LEU A 169 6.95 -4.50 0.50
N GLN A 170 6.67 -5.23 1.58
CA GLN A 170 7.59 -5.35 2.71
C GLN A 170 8.89 -6.04 2.31
N LEU A 171 8.80 -7.14 1.55
CA LEU A 171 9.99 -7.85 1.07
C LEU A 171 10.78 -7.02 0.07
N LEU A 172 10.11 -6.33 -0.86
CA LEU A 172 10.76 -5.40 -1.79
C LEU A 172 11.55 -4.32 -1.04
N GLY A 173 10.95 -3.75 0.01
CA GLY A 173 11.61 -2.77 0.87
C GLY A 173 12.82 -3.34 1.59
N TYR A 174 12.70 -4.49 2.25
CA TYR A 174 13.82 -5.16 2.94
C TYR A 174 15.02 -5.46 2.03
N LEU A 175 14.76 -5.81 0.76
CA LEU A 175 15.78 -6.11 -0.23
C LEU A 175 16.35 -4.86 -0.91
N SER A 176 15.74 -3.68 -0.72
CA SER A 176 16.15 -2.45 -1.39
C SER A 176 17.54 -1.95 -0.93
N PRO A 177 18.32 -1.30 -1.82
CA PRO A 177 19.54 -0.60 -1.43
C PRO A 177 19.33 0.43 -0.31
N GLU A 178 18.20 1.14 -0.34
CA GLU A 178 17.79 2.14 0.64
C GLU A 178 17.70 1.54 2.05
N GLU A 179 17.36 0.26 2.11
CA GLU A 179 17.29 -0.50 3.35
C GLU A 179 18.33 -1.61 3.39
N GLY A 180 19.57 -1.32 2.98
CA GLY A 180 20.73 -2.19 3.24
C GLY A 180 20.75 -3.53 2.49
N GLY A 181 19.83 -3.74 1.54
CA GLY A 181 19.91 -4.78 0.52
C GLY A 181 20.67 -4.31 -0.72
N SER A 182 20.32 -4.84 -1.89
CA SER A 182 21.01 -4.52 -3.14
C SER A 182 20.05 -4.46 -4.33
N ARG A 183 20.46 -3.78 -5.40
CA ARG A 183 19.64 -3.70 -6.62
C ARG A 183 19.47 -5.07 -7.28
N VAL A 184 20.48 -5.94 -7.14
CA VAL A 184 20.42 -7.33 -7.63
C VAL A 184 19.37 -8.13 -6.85
N ASP A 185 19.36 -8.05 -5.50
CA ASP A 185 18.33 -8.72 -4.69
C ASP A 185 16.91 -8.28 -5.08
N VAL A 186 16.71 -6.98 -5.36
CA VAL A 186 15.42 -6.44 -5.83
C VAL A 186 15.04 -7.05 -7.19
N LEU A 187 15.96 -7.07 -8.16
CA LEU A 187 15.67 -7.60 -9.50
C LEU A 187 15.39 -9.10 -9.45
N ASP A 188 16.20 -9.87 -8.72
CA ASP A 188 16.00 -11.32 -8.54
C ASP A 188 14.63 -11.61 -7.92
N PHE A 189 14.20 -10.81 -6.94
CA PHE A 189 12.88 -10.95 -6.32
C PHE A 189 11.74 -10.61 -7.28
N VAL A 190 11.85 -9.49 -8.02
CA VAL A 190 10.86 -9.09 -9.01
C VAL A 190 10.71 -10.16 -10.10
N ASP A 191 11.82 -10.63 -10.66
CA ASP A 191 11.83 -11.68 -11.68
C ASP A 191 11.22 -13.00 -11.15
N PHE A 192 11.51 -13.35 -9.89
CA PHE A 192 10.93 -14.52 -9.24
C PHE A 192 9.40 -14.44 -9.14
N VAL A 193 8.86 -13.27 -8.80
CA VAL A 193 7.41 -13.04 -8.67
C VAL A 193 6.75 -13.02 -10.05
N LEU A 194 7.30 -12.27 -11.00
CA LEU A 194 6.75 -12.16 -12.36
C LEU A 194 6.70 -13.50 -13.10
N ALA A 195 7.63 -14.42 -12.80
CA ALA A 195 7.62 -15.76 -13.39
C ALA A 195 6.43 -16.64 -12.93
N ARG A 196 5.67 -16.22 -11.91
CA ARG A 196 4.65 -17.05 -11.25
C ARG A 196 3.31 -16.35 -11.05
N ALA A 197 3.31 -15.03 -10.85
CA ALA A 197 2.12 -14.27 -10.54
C ALA A 197 1.18 -14.21 -11.75
N PRO A 198 -0.15 -14.40 -11.57
CA PRO A 198 -1.14 -13.98 -12.53
C PRO A 198 -0.98 -12.48 -12.86
N ALA A 199 -1.30 -12.10 -14.10
CA ALA A 199 -1.10 -10.73 -14.59
C ALA A 199 -2.00 -9.68 -13.89
N ASP A 200 -3.10 -10.12 -13.29
CA ASP A 200 -4.10 -9.35 -12.55
C ASP A 200 -4.02 -9.56 -11.04
N ALA A 201 -3.00 -10.29 -10.54
CA ALA A 201 -2.81 -10.50 -9.12
C ALA A 201 -2.53 -9.16 -8.38
N PRO A 202 -2.77 -9.08 -7.06
CA PRO A 202 -2.49 -7.86 -6.28
C PRO A 202 -1.03 -7.38 -6.33
N THR A 203 -0.11 -8.25 -6.77
CA THR A 203 1.31 -7.98 -7.00
C THR A 203 1.65 -7.50 -8.42
N ALA A 204 0.67 -7.30 -9.30
CA ALA A 204 0.90 -6.95 -10.71
C ALA A 204 1.81 -5.73 -10.89
N ALA A 205 1.76 -4.79 -9.95
CA ALA A 205 2.55 -3.56 -10.02
C ALA A 205 3.94 -3.62 -9.38
N LEU A 206 4.39 -4.79 -8.92
CA LEU A 206 5.65 -4.92 -8.18
C LEU A 206 6.86 -4.41 -8.97
N GLU A 207 6.95 -4.75 -10.26
CA GLU A 207 8.04 -4.31 -11.14
C GLU A 207 8.04 -2.79 -11.35
N LEU A 208 6.88 -2.20 -11.67
CA LEU A 208 6.77 -0.74 -11.82
C LEU A 208 7.00 -0.02 -10.49
N THR A 209 6.69 -0.65 -9.36
CA THR A 209 6.99 -0.12 -8.03
C THR A 209 8.50 -0.06 -7.81
N ALA A 210 9.21 -1.16 -8.10
CA ALA A 210 10.67 -1.23 -8.00
C ALA A 210 11.38 -0.25 -8.96
N ALA A 211 10.80 0.02 -10.14
CA ALA A 211 11.28 1.03 -11.08
C ALA A 211 11.03 2.45 -10.56
N ALA A 212 9.81 2.75 -10.09
CA ALA A 212 9.46 4.08 -9.58
C ALA A 212 10.27 4.45 -8.32
N LEU A 213 10.46 3.51 -7.39
CA LEU A 213 11.31 3.72 -6.20
C LEU A 213 12.76 4.02 -6.60
N ASN A 214 13.30 3.28 -7.58
CA ASN A 214 14.65 3.55 -8.09
C ASN A 214 14.75 4.93 -8.75
N TYR A 215 13.78 5.28 -9.59
CA TYR A 215 13.70 6.61 -10.21
C TYR A 215 13.69 7.71 -9.14
N GLN A 216 12.81 7.60 -8.14
CA GLN A 216 12.68 8.57 -7.06
C GLN A 216 13.97 8.65 -6.22
N SER A 217 14.61 7.52 -5.92
CA SER A 217 15.88 7.47 -5.18
C SER A 217 17.00 8.19 -5.94
N VAL A 218 17.16 7.91 -7.24
CA VAL A 218 18.17 8.58 -8.09
C VAL A 218 17.90 10.08 -8.20
N VAL A 219 16.63 10.48 -8.39
CA VAL A 219 16.25 11.90 -8.45
C VAL A 219 16.55 12.61 -7.12
N ALA A 220 16.19 12.00 -5.99
CA ALA A 220 16.39 12.57 -4.65
C ALA A 220 17.88 12.74 -4.28
N ARG A 221 18.76 11.84 -4.75
CA ARG A 221 20.22 11.95 -4.55
C ARG A 221 20.83 13.11 -5.35
N GLY A 222 20.19 13.54 -6.43
CA GLY A 222 20.66 14.63 -7.28
C GLY A 222 21.92 14.29 -8.08
N GLY A 223 22.60 15.32 -8.60
CA GLY A 223 23.83 15.17 -9.38
C GLY A 223 23.60 14.76 -10.84
N VAL A 224 24.66 14.28 -11.50
CA VAL A 224 24.64 13.95 -12.95
C VAL A 224 23.70 12.78 -13.25
N GLU A 225 23.64 11.79 -12.37
CA GLU A 225 22.75 10.63 -12.55
C GLU A 225 21.28 11.02 -12.55
N ALA A 226 20.87 12.00 -11.73
CA ALA A 226 19.51 12.52 -11.71
C ALA A 226 19.08 13.14 -13.05
N LEU A 227 20.01 13.73 -13.82
CA LEU A 227 19.74 14.26 -15.16
C LEU A 227 19.37 13.14 -16.16
N MET A 228 19.90 11.95 -15.93
CA MET A 228 19.70 10.76 -16.76
C MET A 228 18.68 9.78 -16.17
N ALA A 229 18.09 10.09 -15.00
CA ALA A 229 17.16 9.18 -14.31
C ALA A 229 15.98 8.73 -15.19
N ARG A 230 15.53 9.60 -16.10
CA ARG A 230 14.46 9.30 -17.07
C ARG A 230 14.81 8.18 -18.04
N ASP A 231 16.09 7.92 -18.29
CA ASP A 231 16.52 6.83 -19.18
C ASP A 231 16.22 5.46 -18.58
N LEU A 232 15.92 5.38 -17.27
CA LEU A 232 15.39 4.17 -16.64
C LEU A 232 14.18 3.62 -17.39
N TRP A 233 13.25 4.51 -17.80
CA TRP A 233 12.02 4.13 -18.50
C TRP A 233 12.25 3.62 -19.92
N LYS A 234 13.46 3.83 -20.46
CA LYS A 234 13.88 3.33 -21.77
C LYS A 234 14.58 1.97 -21.69
N HIS A 235 14.94 1.50 -20.49
CA HIS A 235 15.52 0.16 -20.36
C HIS A 235 14.51 -0.88 -20.84
N PRO A 236 14.91 -1.85 -21.69
CA PRO A 236 13.97 -2.74 -22.37
C PRO A 236 12.98 -3.46 -21.45
N GLN A 237 13.44 -3.88 -20.27
CA GLN A 237 12.59 -4.55 -19.28
C GLN A 237 11.53 -3.61 -18.70
N VAL A 238 11.94 -2.43 -18.23
CA VAL A 238 11.02 -1.42 -17.65
C VAL A 238 10.06 -0.89 -18.71
N ALA A 239 10.54 -0.63 -19.93
CA ALA A 239 9.72 -0.18 -21.05
C ALA A 239 8.63 -1.21 -21.39
N LYS A 240 8.99 -2.49 -21.46
CA LYS A 240 8.05 -3.59 -21.71
C LYS A 240 6.99 -3.69 -20.61
N ALA A 241 7.39 -3.60 -19.34
CA ALA A 241 6.46 -3.61 -18.22
C ALA A 241 5.47 -2.44 -18.28
N LEU A 242 5.99 -1.24 -18.60
CA LEU A 242 5.18 -0.04 -18.76
C LEU A 242 4.20 -0.16 -19.94
N ASP A 243 4.63 -0.70 -21.08
CA ASP A 243 3.77 -0.95 -22.24
C ASP A 243 2.63 -1.93 -21.91
N GLN A 244 2.95 -3.02 -21.23
CA GLN A 244 1.96 -4.03 -20.83
C GLN A 244 0.94 -3.44 -19.86
N ALA A 245 1.39 -2.71 -18.84
CA ALA A 245 0.53 -2.05 -17.87
C ALA A 245 -0.37 -1.00 -18.53
N ALA A 246 0.19 -0.13 -19.38
CA ALA A 246 -0.57 0.89 -20.10
C ALA A 246 -1.66 0.30 -21.02
N ALA A 247 -1.37 -0.84 -21.64
CA ALA A 247 -2.32 -1.52 -22.52
C ALA A 247 -3.47 -2.23 -21.77
N THR A 248 -3.23 -2.71 -20.55
CA THR A 248 -4.13 -3.66 -19.85
C THR A 248 -4.79 -3.09 -18.60
N TRP A 249 -4.05 -2.43 -17.71
CA TRP A 249 -4.55 -2.03 -16.39
C TRP A 249 -5.72 -1.05 -16.44
N PRO A 250 -5.76 -0.06 -17.35
CA PRO A 250 -6.89 0.88 -17.43
C PRO A 250 -8.17 0.24 -17.99
N GLN A 251 -8.08 -0.98 -18.54
CA GLN A 251 -9.26 -1.67 -19.09
C GLN A 251 -10.22 -2.05 -17.95
N PRO A 252 -11.53 -1.77 -18.11
CA PRO A 252 -12.51 -2.10 -17.07
C PRO A 252 -12.49 -3.58 -16.67
N GLY A 253 -12.31 -3.83 -15.37
CA GLY A 253 -12.36 -5.17 -14.79
C GLY A 253 -11.07 -6.00 -14.93
N PHE A 254 -10.00 -5.47 -15.53
CA PHE A 254 -8.71 -6.18 -15.58
C PHE A 254 -8.09 -6.28 -14.18
N LEU A 255 -7.86 -5.15 -13.50
CA LEU A 255 -7.47 -5.14 -12.09
C LEU A 255 -8.73 -5.18 -11.22
N HIS A 256 -8.78 -6.12 -10.28
CA HIS A 256 -9.92 -6.33 -9.39
C HIS A 256 -9.54 -6.39 -7.90
N HIS A 257 -8.25 -6.30 -7.58
CA HIS A 257 -7.75 -6.27 -6.21
C HIS A 257 -8.04 -4.93 -5.53
N ALA A 258 -8.09 -4.92 -4.21
CA ALA A 258 -8.48 -3.79 -3.36
C ALA A 258 -7.63 -2.53 -3.58
N ALA A 259 -6.37 -2.69 -3.96
CA ALA A 259 -5.45 -1.59 -4.23
C ALA A 259 -5.30 -1.23 -5.72
N ALA A 260 -6.21 -1.66 -6.60
CA ALA A 260 -6.12 -1.42 -8.05
C ALA A 260 -5.96 0.06 -8.43
N GLN A 261 -6.66 0.97 -7.74
CA GLN A 261 -6.51 2.41 -7.98
C GLN A 261 -5.13 2.96 -7.58
N ALA A 262 -4.43 2.34 -6.62
CA ALA A 262 -3.06 2.71 -6.29
C ALA A 262 -2.10 2.31 -7.42
N ASP A 263 -2.34 1.17 -8.07
CA ASP A 263 -1.56 0.73 -9.23
C ASP A 263 -1.80 1.61 -10.46
N LEU A 264 -3.02 2.11 -10.65
CA LEU A 264 -3.31 3.11 -11.66
C LEU A 264 -2.65 4.46 -11.36
N ASN A 265 -2.57 4.87 -10.09
CA ASN A 265 -1.81 6.07 -9.69
C ASN A 265 -0.31 5.90 -10.00
N LEU A 266 0.26 4.73 -9.70
CA LEU A 266 1.64 4.38 -10.05
C LEU A 266 1.87 4.39 -11.57
N LEU A 267 0.96 3.79 -12.34
CA LEU A 267 1.05 3.77 -13.80
C LEU A 267 0.98 5.18 -14.38
N ALA A 268 0.06 6.03 -13.92
CA ALA A 268 -0.03 7.42 -14.35
C ALA A 268 1.27 8.18 -14.05
N TYR A 269 1.83 8.02 -12.86
CA TYR A 269 3.12 8.60 -12.48
C TYR A 269 4.28 8.12 -13.38
N ALA A 270 4.37 6.81 -13.63
CA ALA A 270 5.37 6.21 -14.51
C ALA A 270 5.26 6.75 -15.95
N LEU A 271 4.04 6.85 -16.49
CA LEU A 271 3.81 7.39 -17.83
C LEU A 271 4.16 8.88 -17.92
N CYS A 272 3.83 9.68 -16.89
CA CYS A 272 4.22 11.09 -16.82
C CYS A 272 5.74 11.27 -16.79
N THR A 273 6.44 10.51 -15.95
CA THR A 273 7.90 10.55 -15.84
C THR A 273 8.62 10.00 -17.08
N ALA A 274 7.97 9.09 -17.82
CA ALA A 274 8.41 8.62 -19.14
C ALA A 274 7.99 9.52 -20.32
N GLU A 275 7.34 10.66 -20.05
CA GLU A 275 6.82 11.62 -21.06
C GLU A 275 5.76 11.06 -22.04
N ARG A 276 5.08 9.97 -21.66
CA ARG A 276 4.02 9.28 -22.44
C ARG A 276 2.64 9.88 -22.17
N ARG A 277 2.48 11.16 -22.48
CA ARG A 277 1.32 11.98 -22.07
C ARG A 277 -0.05 11.45 -22.53
N SER A 278 -0.16 10.96 -23.77
CA SER A 278 -1.42 10.45 -24.31
C SER A 278 -1.94 9.23 -23.57
N GLU A 279 -1.03 8.35 -23.14
CA GLU A 279 -1.38 7.15 -22.39
C GLU A 279 -1.70 7.53 -20.94
N ALA A 280 -0.93 8.44 -20.34
CA ALA A 280 -1.23 8.99 -19.02
C ALA A 280 -2.64 9.63 -18.97
N ALA A 281 -3.06 10.34 -20.02
CA ALA A 281 -4.40 10.92 -20.13
C ALA A 281 -5.52 9.88 -20.00
N ALA A 282 -5.33 8.69 -20.59
CA ALA A 282 -6.28 7.59 -20.49
C ALA A 282 -6.38 7.08 -19.05
N VAL A 283 -5.23 6.87 -18.39
CA VAL A 283 -5.18 6.43 -16.98
C VAL A 283 -5.82 7.46 -16.04
N PHE A 284 -5.53 8.75 -16.23
CA PHE A 284 -6.15 9.83 -15.46
C PHE A 284 -7.67 9.88 -15.61
N THR A 285 -8.19 9.46 -16.76
CA THR A 285 -9.64 9.35 -16.98
C THR A 285 -10.22 8.21 -16.16
N THR A 286 -9.57 7.03 -16.15
CA THR A 286 -9.97 5.88 -15.32
C THR A 286 -9.90 6.17 -13.82
N LEU A 287 -8.92 6.98 -13.37
CA LEU A 287 -8.76 7.34 -11.97
C LEU A 287 -9.86 8.24 -11.41
N GLU A 288 -10.58 8.99 -12.26
CA GLU A 288 -11.62 9.95 -11.85
C GLU A 288 -11.21 10.88 -10.68
N GLY A 289 -9.94 11.29 -10.64
CA GLY A 289 -9.41 12.15 -9.57
C GLY A 289 -9.19 11.47 -8.22
N ALA A 290 -9.18 10.14 -8.15
CA ALA A 290 -8.71 9.41 -6.97
C ALA A 290 -7.18 9.46 -6.89
N VAL A 291 -6.67 10.18 -5.89
CA VAL A 291 -5.23 10.39 -5.67
C VAL A 291 -4.76 9.57 -4.48
N THR A 292 -3.59 8.93 -4.61
CA THR A 292 -2.85 8.31 -3.50
C THR A 292 -1.72 9.22 -3.00
N ASP A 293 -1.23 8.99 -1.78
CA ASP A 293 -0.07 9.74 -1.27
C ASP A 293 1.19 9.44 -2.10
N TRP A 294 1.69 8.21 -2.03
CA TRP A 294 2.69 7.72 -2.98
C TRP A 294 2.01 7.29 -4.30
N PRO A 295 2.58 7.56 -5.48
CA PRO A 295 3.94 8.11 -5.73
C PRO A 295 4.00 9.64 -5.88
N TRP A 296 2.93 10.36 -5.59
CA TRP A 296 2.82 11.80 -5.88
C TRP A 296 3.44 12.70 -4.81
N ASN A 297 3.72 12.18 -3.62
CA ASN A 297 4.38 12.84 -2.49
C ASN A 297 5.87 13.19 -2.70
N VAL A 298 6.28 13.41 -3.95
CA VAL A 298 7.67 13.75 -4.32
C VAL A 298 8.10 15.10 -3.74
N ASP A 299 9.33 15.17 -3.23
CA ASP A 299 9.97 16.38 -2.69
C ASP A 299 9.14 17.09 -1.59
N GLY A 300 8.34 16.33 -0.83
CA GLY A 300 7.49 16.87 0.23
C GLY A 300 6.35 17.76 -0.24
N ARG A 301 6.02 17.72 -1.54
CA ARG A 301 4.88 18.44 -2.11
C ARG A 301 3.57 17.72 -1.85
N ASP A 302 2.48 18.47 -1.86
CA ASP A 302 1.14 17.90 -1.73
C ASP A 302 0.84 16.95 -2.92
N PRO A 303 0.48 15.68 -2.65
CA PRO A 303 0.17 14.70 -3.68
C PRO A 303 -0.90 15.14 -4.67
N VAL A 304 -1.94 15.85 -4.19
CA VAL A 304 -3.06 16.32 -5.02
C VAL A 304 -2.61 17.41 -5.97
N ASP A 305 -1.73 18.31 -5.51
CA ASP A 305 -1.17 19.37 -6.36
C ASP A 305 -0.28 18.80 -7.46
N VAL A 306 0.62 17.85 -7.13
CA VAL A 306 1.48 17.20 -8.12
C VAL A 306 0.66 16.40 -9.13
N PHE A 307 -0.30 15.61 -8.66
CA PHE A 307 -1.23 14.87 -9.52
C PHE A 307 -1.98 15.81 -10.47
N SER A 308 -2.54 16.90 -9.94
CA SER A 308 -3.35 17.86 -10.71
C SER A 308 -2.49 18.57 -11.76
N HIS A 309 -1.26 18.92 -11.40
CA HIS A 309 -0.30 19.51 -12.33
C HIS A 309 -0.01 18.57 -13.50
N GLU A 310 0.36 17.31 -13.23
CA GLU A 310 0.65 16.33 -14.27
C GLU A 310 -0.59 16.01 -15.11
N GLN A 311 -1.77 15.85 -14.50
CA GLN A 311 -3.03 15.66 -15.21
C GLN A 311 -3.30 16.80 -16.20
N SER A 312 -3.05 18.06 -15.81
CA SER A 312 -3.25 19.23 -16.68
C SER A 312 -2.32 19.25 -17.90
N ARG A 313 -1.14 18.62 -17.82
CA ARG A 313 -0.14 18.54 -18.90
C ARG A 313 -0.43 17.43 -19.91
N THR A 314 -1.38 16.55 -19.61
CA THR A 314 -1.80 15.45 -20.50
C THR A 314 -2.95 15.81 -21.43
N VAL A 315 -3.54 17.01 -21.26
CA VAL A 315 -4.62 17.55 -22.07
C VAL A 315 -4.08 18.26 -23.31
#